data_AF-A0A971CZ51-F1
#
_entry.id   AF-A0A971CZ51-F1
#
_cell.length_a   1.000
_cell.length_b   1.000
_cell.length_c   1.000
_cell.angle_alpha   90.00
_cell.angle_beta   90.00
_cell.angle_gamma   90.00
#
_symmetry.space_group_name_H-M   'P 1'
#
loop_
_entity.id
_entity.type
_entity.pdbx_description
1 polymer ?
#
loop_
_entity_poly.entity_id
_entity_poly.type
_entity_poly.pdbx_seq_one_letter_code
_entity_poly.pdbx_strand_id
1 'polypeptide(L)'
;MINTREQAIAKSLTITKGYAGMCLAFVKDCYNAQAVHPSAISAWNASTHKHATTDLSGIPRGAPIFFAPHGSPYGHVAIYLGDGTMRTTNSSTGLIHTDPVSIWTHQYGYTLLGWTDDIDGQLIPAQTTNQQQTGDDDDMQCIIQPNDENRLVYFDGQQSHNLTHPDQVTALQMVAKQCGKTLPVFKLGSAKAPWYTRLTQAIQ
;
A
#
# COMPACT_ATOMS: atom_id res chain seq x y z
N MET A 1 -2.60 -17.09 -11.46
CA MET A 1 -1.62 -16.05 -11.08
C MET A 1 -2.06 -15.48 -9.74
N ILE A 2 -1.11 -15.25 -8.83
CA ILE A 2 -1.36 -14.59 -7.55
C ILE A 2 -1.69 -13.11 -7.81
N ASN A 3 -2.70 -12.60 -7.11
CA ASN A 3 -3.08 -11.20 -7.15
C ASN A 3 -2.05 -10.34 -6.42
N THR A 4 -1.88 -9.09 -6.84
CA THR A 4 -1.09 -8.11 -6.09
C THR A 4 -1.77 -7.74 -4.76
N ARG A 5 -1.03 -7.04 -3.89
CA ARG A 5 -1.53 -6.52 -2.61
C ARG A 5 -2.80 -5.67 -2.77
N GLU A 6 -2.87 -4.82 -3.79
CA GLU A 6 -3.99 -3.92 -4.05
C GLU A 6 -5.19 -4.66 -4.62
N GLN A 7 -4.94 -5.63 -5.50
CA GLN A 7 -5.99 -6.50 -6.03
C GLN A 7 -6.62 -7.33 -4.91
N ALA A 8 -5.80 -7.85 -3.98
CA ALA A 8 -6.29 -8.57 -2.81
C ALA A 8 -7.09 -7.65 -1.89
N ILE A 9 -6.64 -6.42 -1.63
CA ILE A 9 -7.43 -5.43 -0.88
C ILE A 9 -8.76 -5.17 -1.57
N ALA A 10 -8.75 -4.85 -2.87
CA ALA A 10 -9.95 -4.53 -3.63
C ALA A 10 -10.96 -5.68 -3.57
N LYS A 11 -10.50 -6.93 -3.73
CA LYS A 11 -11.35 -8.13 -3.58
C LYS A 11 -11.85 -8.30 -2.15
N SER A 12 -11.01 -8.09 -1.15
CA SER A 12 -11.39 -8.22 0.27
C SER A 12 -12.52 -7.26 0.70
N LEU A 13 -12.63 -6.11 0.04
CA LEU A 13 -13.66 -5.10 0.28
C LEU A 13 -15.01 -5.46 -0.35
N THR A 14 -15.05 -6.31 -1.38
CA THR A 14 -16.31 -6.77 -1.99
C THR A 14 -16.96 -7.91 -1.21
N ILE A 15 -16.20 -8.57 -0.33
CA ILE A 15 -16.66 -9.72 0.46
C ILE A 15 -17.02 -9.25 1.88
N THR A 16 -18.26 -9.50 2.30
CA THR A 16 -18.79 -9.04 3.60
C THR A 16 -19.22 -10.17 4.53
N LYS A 17 -19.41 -11.39 4.02
CA LYS A 17 -19.84 -12.57 4.79
C LYS A 17 -19.26 -13.86 4.21
N GLY A 18 -19.21 -14.90 5.03
CA GLY A 18 -18.65 -16.21 4.70
C GLY A 18 -17.35 -16.49 5.46
N TYR A 19 -16.72 -17.63 5.16
CA TYR A 19 -15.41 -17.98 5.71
C TYR A 19 -15.35 -18.09 7.25
N ALA A 20 -16.47 -18.40 7.91
CA ALA A 20 -16.49 -18.63 9.36
C ALA A 20 -15.45 -19.69 9.77
N GLY A 21 -14.49 -19.30 10.61
CA GLY A 21 -13.37 -20.15 11.01
C GLY A 21 -12.32 -20.42 9.92
N MET A 22 -12.43 -19.79 8.75
CA MET A 22 -11.59 -20.02 7.57
C MET A 22 -10.86 -18.74 7.13
N CYS A 23 -10.25 -18.03 8.09
CA CYS A 23 -9.50 -16.79 7.82
C CYS A 23 -8.42 -16.98 6.75
N LEU A 24 -7.71 -18.13 6.76
CA LEU A 24 -6.73 -18.44 5.74
C LEU A 24 -7.36 -18.63 4.35
N ALA A 25 -8.51 -19.29 4.25
CA ALA A 25 -9.19 -19.48 2.97
C ALA A 25 -9.70 -18.14 2.40
N PHE A 26 -10.16 -17.23 3.26
CA PHE A 26 -10.53 -15.88 2.85
C PHE A 26 -9.34 -15.13 2.25
N VAL A 27 -8.19 -15.13 2.93
CA VAL A 27 -6.98 -14.47 2.44
C VAL A 27 -6.49 -15.12 1.14
N LYS A 28 -6.47 -16.45 1.06
CA LYS A 28 -6.15 -17.19 -0.17
C LYS A 28 -7.05 -16.81 -1.33
N ASP A 29 -8.36 -16.73 -1.10
CA ASP A 29 -9.32 -16.32 -2.13
C ASP A 29 -9.03 -14.88 -2.60
N CYS A 30 -8.75 -13.95 -1.69
CA CYS A 30 -8.37 -12.59 -2.02
C CYS A 30 -7.11 -12.52 -2.90
N TYR A 31 -6.10 -13.33 -2.60
CA TYR A 31 -4.86 -13.42 -3.39
C TYR A 31 -4.95 -14.35 -4.61
N ASN A 32 -6.06 -15.06 -4.82
CA ASN A 32 -6.16 -16.14 -5.81
C ASN A 32 -5.04 -17.19 -5.65
N ALA A 33 -4.69 -17.49 -4.39
CA ALA A 33 -3.62 -18.40 -4.01
C ALA A 33 -4.11 -19.84 -3.86
N GLN A 34 -3.26 -20.80 -4.22
CA GLN A 34 -3.54 -22.21 -3.97
C GLN A 34 -3.52 -22.53 -2.48
N ALA A 35 -4.42 -23.41 -2.04
CA ALA A 35 -4.47 -23.85 -0.65
C ALA A 35 -3.44 -24.97 -0.40
N VAL A 36 -2.28 -24.61 0.16
CA VAL A 36 -1.21 -25.57 0.48
C VAL A 36 -1.28 -26.01 1.95
N HIS A 37 -1.46 -25.05 2.86
CA HIS A 37 -1.48 -25.28 4.30
C HIS A 37 -2.90 -25.26 4.89
N PRO A 38 -3.14 -26.06 5.95
CA PRO A 38 -4.48 -26.19 6.55
C PRO A 38 -4.84 -25.06 7.52
N SER A 39 -3.86 -24.28 8.02
CA SER A 39 -4.08 -23.26 9.05
C SER A 39 -3.16 -22.06 8.91
N ALA A 40 -3.56 -20.91 9.47
CA ALA A 40 -2.80 -19.67 9.40
C ALA A 40 -1.42 -19.81 10.07
N ILE A 41 -1.34 -20.50 11.21
CA ILE A 41 -0.05 -20.75 11.87
C ILE A 41 0.85 -21.67 11.03
N SER A 42 0.26 -22.65 10.32
CA SER A 42 1.03 -23.54 9.45
C SER A 42 1.61 -22.77 8.27
N ALA A 43 0.83 -21.86 7.68
CA ALA A 43 1.31 -21.00 6.60
C ALA A 43 2.43 -20.06 7.09
N TRP A 44 2.27 -19.44 8.27
CA TRP A 44 3.30 -18.61 8.88
C TRP A 44 4.61 -19.37 9.15
N ASN A 45 4.51 -20.55 9.77
CA ASN A 45 5.69 -21.35 10.10
C ASN A 45 6.43 -21.82 8.85
N ALA A 46 5.69 -22.20 7.80
CA ALA A 46 6.24 -22.67 6.54
C ALA A 46 6.83 -21.56 5.65
N SER A 47 6.35 -20.31 5.78
CA SER A 47 6.85 -19.19 4.99
C SER A 47 8.34 -18.93 5.23
N THR A 48 9.11 -18.82 4.15
CA THR A 48 10.53 -18.41 4.16
C THR A 48 10.70 -16.90 4.00
N HIS A 49 9.63 -16.17 3.69
CA HIS A 49 9.63 -14.72 3.50
C HIS A 49 8.82 -14.01 4.60
N LYS A 50 8.93 -14.53 5.82
CA LYS A 50 8.29 -13.96 7.00
C LYS A 50 9.14 -12.88 7.65
N HIS A 51 8.47 -11.83 8.09
CA HIS A 51 9.02 -10.69 8.79
C HIS A 51 8.38 -10.64 10.17
N ALA A 52 9.05 -11.24 11.15
CA ALA A 52 8.57 -11.25 12.52
C ALA A 52 8.64 -9.85 13.11
N THR A 53 7.51 -9.31 13.56
CA THR A 53 7.43 -7.98 14.15
C THR A 53 6.18 -7.87 15.02
N THR A 54 6.30 -7.09 16.09
CA THR A 54 5.15 -6.63 16.89
C THR A 54 4.76 -5.19 16.55
N ASP A 55 5.54 -4.50 15.72
CA ASP A 55 5.29 -3.14 15.24
C ASP A 55 4.67 -3.15 13.83
N LEU A 56 3.71 -2.24 13.64
CA LEU A 56 2.97 -2.05 12.40
C LEU A 56 3.66 -1.05 11.46
N SER A 57 4.61 -0.25 11.95
CA SER A 57 5.25 0.86 11.22
C SER A 57 6.00 0.43 9.94
N GLY A 58 6.39 -0.85 9.83
CA GLY A 58 7.09 -1.41 8.67
C GLY A 58 6.27 -2.39 7.83
N ILE A 59 4.98 -2.57 8.11
CA ILE A 59 4.15 -3.55 7.39
C ILE A 59 3.62 -2.93 6.09
N PRO A 60 3.91 -3.51 4.91
CA PRO A 60 3.37 -3.00 3.65
C PRO A 60 1.84 -3.10 3.62
N ARG A 61 1.19 -2.06 3.11
CA ARG A 61 -0.26 -2.10 2.85
C ARG A 61 -0.58 -3.28 1.92
N GLY A 62 -1.59 -4.05 2.30
CA GLY A 62 -2.01 -5.25 1.60
C GLY A 62 -1.05 -6.41 1.77
N ALA A 63 -0.21 -6.44 2.81
CA ALA A 63 0.48 -7.65 3.23
C ALA A 63 -0.44 -8.53 4.10
N PRO A 64 -0.34 -9.87 4.00
CA PRO A 64 -0.96 -10.77 4.96
C PRO A 64 -0.23 -10.64 6.31
N ILE A 65 -1.00 -10.38 7.36
CA ILE A 65 -0.53 -10.30 8.75
C ILE A 65 -1.04 -11.49 9.55
N PHE A 66 -0.18 -12.05 10.38
CA PHE A 66 -0.43 -13.28 11.12
C PHE A 66 -0.45 -13.04 12.62
N PHE A 67 -1.32 -13.75 13.30
CA PHE A 67 -1.51 -13.66 14.74
C PHE A 67 -1.54 -15.04 15.38
N ALA A 68 -1.07 -15.11 16.63
CA ALA A 68 -1.25 -16.23 17.53
C ALA A 68 -2.27 -15.85 18.62
N PRO A 69 -3.55 -16.25 18.51
CA PRO A 69 -4.51 -16.16 19.59
C PRO A 69 -4.12 -17.02 20.79
N HIS A 70 -4.35 -16.54 22.00
CA HIS A 70 -4.23 -17.37 23.20
C HIS A 70 -5.21 -18.55 23.14
N GLY A 71 -4.69 -19.78 23.30
CA GLY A 71 -5.49 -20.99 23.42
C GLY A 71 -5.99 -21.61 22.11
N SER A 72 -5.65 -21.07 20.93
CA SER A 72 -5.99 -21.69 19.65
C SER A 72 -4.74 -22.03 18.83
N PRO A 73 -4.56 -23.31 18.44
CA PRO A 73 -3.38 -23.74 17.69
C PRO A 73 -3.47 -23.40 16.19
N TYR A 74 -4.56 -22.80 15.71
CA TYR A 74 -4.75 -22.58 14.27
C TYR A 74 -4.14 -21.26 13.76
N GLY A 75 -3.84 -20.33 14.67
CA GLY A 75 -3.45 -18.97 14.30
C GLY A 75 -4.61 -18.16 13.72
N HIS A 76 -4.32 -16.92 13.33
CA HIS A 76 -5.24 -16.07 12.58
C HIS A 76 -4.47 -15.28 11.54
N VAL A 77 -5.09 -15.01 10.40
CA VAL A 77 -4.51 -14.22 9.31
C VAL A 77 -5.51 -13.21 8.79
N ALA A 78 -5.03 -12.02 8.47
CA ALA A 78 -5.82 -10.92 7.93
C ALA A 78 -5.02 -10.17 6.86
N ILE A 79 -5.69 -9.34 6.06
CA ILE A 79 -5.03 -8.45 5.09
C ILE A 79 -4.85 -7.10 5.74
N TYR A 80 -3.60 -6.64 5.89
CA TYR A 80 -3.33 -5.31 6.42
C TYR A 80 -3.78 -4.25 5.43
N LEU A 81 -4.54 -3.25 5.89
CA LEU A 81 -5.01 -2.17 5.02
C LEU A 81 -4.13 -0.92 5.15
N GLY A 82 -3.13 -0.90 6.01
CA GLY A 82 -2.42 0.33 6.38
C GLY A 82 -3.08 1.04 7.56
N ASP A 83 -2.38 2.04 8.09
CA ASP A 83 -2.87 2.93 9.16
C ASP A 83 -3.38 2.18 10.41
N GLY A 84 -2.78 1.03 10.71
CA GLY A 84 -3.17 0.21 11.88
C GLY A 84 -4.48 -0.57 11.72
N THR A 85 -5.04 -0.65 10.52
CA THR A 85 -6.31 -1.35 10.24
C THR A 85 -6.11 -2.59 9.38
N MET A 86 -7.03 -3.56 9.50
CA MET A 86 -6.98 -4.81 8.75
C MET A 86 -8.37 -5.27 8.32
N ARG A 87 -8.42 -6.02 7.21
CA ARG A 87 -9.60 -6.75 6.78
C ARG A 87 -9.51 -8.18 7.29
N THR A 88 -10.46 -8.57 8.13
CA THR A 88 -10.41 -9.81 8.89
C THR A 88 -11.76 -10.54 8.89
N THR A 89 -11.72 -11.86 9.08
CA THR A 89 -12.91 -12.69 9.24
C THR A 89 -13.16 -12.96 10.72
N ASN A 90 -14.42 -12.81 11.14
CA ASN A 90 -14.85 -13.24 12.47
C ASN A 90 -15.22 -14.73 12.45
N SER A 91 -14.60 -15.54 13.31
CA SER A 91 -14.86 -16.98 13.40
C SER A 91 -16.23 -17.33 13.96
N SER A 92 -16.82 -16.50 14.84
CA SER A 92 -18.10 -16.80 15.50
C SER A 92 -19.31 -16.40 14.65
N THR A 93 -19.19 -15.38 13.80
CA THR A 93 -20.30 -14.84 13.00
C THR A 93 -20.13 -15.06 11.49
N GLY A 94 -18.91 -15.39 11.02
CA GLY A 94 -18.61 -15.46 9.59
C GLY A 94 -18.70 -14.10 8.89
N LEU A 95 -18.65 -13.00 9.64
CA LEU A 95 -18.66 -11.65 9.08
C LEU A 95 -17.23 -11.22 8.74
N ILE A 96 -17.09 -10.62 7.56
CA ILE A 96 -15.83 -10.01 7.13
C ILE A 96 -15.98 -8.51 7.32
N HIS A 97 -15.10 -7.96 8.14
CA HIS A 97 -15.17 -6.58 8.61
C HIS A 97 -13.77 -5.98 8.65
N THR A 98 -13.74 -4.66 8.79
CA THR A 98 -12.51 -3.90 8.91
C THR A 98 -12.37 -3.49 10.36
N ASP A 99 -11.27 -3.90 10.98
CA ASP A 99 -11.00 -3.65 12.39
C ASP A 99 -9.60 -3.08 12.59
N PRO A 100 -9.39 -2.27 13.64
CA PRO A 100 -8.06 -1.94 14.11
C PRO A 100 -7.30 -3.18 14.59
N VAL A 101 -6.03 -3.29 14.21
CA VAL A 101 -5.12 -4.34 14.70
C VAL A 101 -4.93 -4.25 16.22
N SER A 102 -5.00 -3.03 16.77
CA SER A 102 -4.88 -2.78 18.20
C SER A 102 -6.00 -3.41 19.03
N ILE A 103 -7.23 -3.47 18.53
CA ILE A 103 -8.33 -4.13 19.25
C ILE A 103 -8.03 -5.62 19.42
N TRP A 104 -7.50 -6.26 18.39
CA TRP A 104 -7.19 -7.68 18.42
C TRP A 104 -6.01 -8.00 19.35
N THR A 105 -4.99 -7.16 19.33
CA THR A 105 -3.80 -7.34 20.17
C THR A 105 -4.05 -6.99 21.65
N HIS A 106 -4.81 -5.93 21.94
CA HIS A 106 -5.01 -5.47 23.31
C HIS A 106 -6.28 -6.01 23.98
N GLN A 107 -7.40 -6.16 23.26
CA GLN A 107 -8.67 -6.58 23.87
C GLN A 107 -8.91 -8.07 23.73
N TYR A 108 -8.64 -8.65 22.56
CA TYR A 108 -8.85 -10.08 22.31
C TYR A 108 -7.64 -10.95 22.65
N GLY A 109 -6.50 -10.35 23.01
CA GLY A 109 -5.29 -11.08 23.41
C GLY A 109 -4.63 -11.85 22.27
N TYR A 110 -4.68 -11.34 21.05
CA TYR A 110 -3.96 -11.94 19.93
C TYR A 110 -2.53 -11.42 19.91
N THR A 111 -1.55 -12.32 19.84
CA THR A 111 -0.15 -11.89 19.66
C THR A 111 0.11 -11.70 18.17
N LEU A 112 0.47 -10.49 17.73
CA LEU A 112 0.93 -10.27 16.36
C LEU A 112 2.26 -11.01 16.17
N LEU A 113 2.32 -11.89 15.18
CA LEU A 113 3.53 -12.62 14.81
C LEU A 113 4.36 -11.84 13.79
N GLY A 114 3.69 -11.13 12.88
CA GLY A 114 4.31 -10.33 11.84
C GLY A 114 3.57 -10.46 10.51
N TRP A 115 4.29 -10.32 9.41
CA TRP A 115 3.76 -10.34 8.05
C TRP A 115 4.64 -11.12 7.09
N THR A 116 4.13 -11.49 5.91
CA THR A 116 4.90 -12.25 4.90
C THR A 116 4.82 -11.60 3.51
N ASP A 117 5.87 -11.76 2.71
CA ASP A 117 5.86 -11.41 1.26
C ASP A 117 5.19 -12.48 0.39
N ASP A 118 4.86 -13.64 0.97
CA ASP A 118 4.19 -14.74 0.31
C ASP A 118 2.88 -15.10 1.03
N ILE A 119 2.01 -15.82 0.34
CA ILE A 119 0.88 -16.51 0.96
C ILE A 119 0.94 -17.99 0.57
N ASP A 120 1.05 -18.87 1.57
CA ASP A 120 1.24 -20.31 1.35
C ASP A 120 2.45 -20.64 0.43
N GLY A 121 3.58 -19.96 0.62
CA GLY A 121 4.79 -20.16 -0.17
C GLY A 121 4.73 -19.59 -1.59
N GLN A 122 3.60 -19.00 -1.98
CA GLN A 122 3.44 -18.32 -3.27
C GLN A 122 3.74 -16.83 -3.07
N LEU A 123 4.88 -16.38 -3.61
CA LEU A 123 5.29 -14.97 -3.56
C LEU A 123 4.17 -14.08 -4.09
N ILE A 124 3.78 -13.11 -3.27
CA ILE A 124 2.88 -12.05 -3.68
C ILE A 124 3.71 -11.14 -4.59
N PRO A 125 3.29 -10.88 -5.82
CA PRO A 125 3.98 -9.92 -6.67
C PRO A 125 4.08 -8.61 -5.90
N ALA A 126 5.32 -8.19 -5.62
CA ALA A 126 5.56 -6.79 -5.33
C ALA A 126 4.85 -6.00 -6.42
N GLN A 127 4.21 -4.88 -6.07
CA GLN A 127 3.63 -4.06 -7.11
C GLN A 127 4.71 -3.85 -8.17
N THR A 128 4.48 -4.33 -9.39
CA THR A 128 5.03 -3.65 -10.55
C THR A 128 4.29 -2.33 -10.57
N THR A 129 4.66 -1.43 -9.67
CA THR A 129 4.45 -0.03 -9.89
C THR A 129 5.20 0.28 -11.18
N ASN A 130 4.46 0.31 -12.28
CA ASN A 130 4.77 1.26 -13.35
C ASN A 130 4.48 2.69 -12.83
N GLN A 131 5.05 3.01 -11.67
CA GLN A 131 5.14 4.29 -11.00
C GLN A 131 6.40 4.22 -10.12
N GLN A 132 7.49 4.72 -10.65
CA GLN A 132 8.67 5.08 -9.87
C GLN A 132 8.22 6.00 -8.73
N GLN A 133 8.09 5.46 -7.53
CA GLN A 133 8.08 6.22 -6.30
C GLN A 133 9.41 5.92 -5.60
N THR A 134 10.44 6.59 -6.10
CA THR A 134 11.72 6.75 -5.39
C THR A 134 11.61 8.00 -4.54
N GLY A 135 11.91 7.87 -3.26
CA GLY A 135 12.39 8.99 -2.45
C GLY A 135 11.52 9.26 -1.23
N ASP A 136 11.96 8.68 -0.12
CA ASP A 136 12.10 9.42 1.14
C ASP A 136 12.74 10.81 0.89
N ASP A 137 12.48 11.75 1.80
CA ASP A 137 13.07 13.11 1.94
C ASP A 137 12.48 14.28 1.13
N ASP A 138 11.64 15.05 1.85
CA ASP A 138 11.66 16.52 2.07
C ASP A 138 11.69 17.53 0.89
N ASP A 139 11.92 17.11 -0.36
CA ASP A 139 12.04 18.03 -1.49
C ASP A 139 10.82 17.95 -2.41
N MET A 140 9.84 18.85 -2.21
CA MET A 140 8.65 19.01 -3.05
C MET A 140 9.00 19.55 -4.46
N GLN A 141 9.85 18.85 -5.23
CA GLN A 141 10.25 19.26 -6.58
C GLN A 141 9.37 18.56 -7.63
N CYS A 142 8.76 19.32 -8.54
CA CYS A 142 7.92 18.75 -9.61
C CYS A 142 7.82 19.63 -10.86
N ILE A 143 7.38 19.06 -11.98
CA ILE A 143 7.01 19.81 -13.18
C ILE A 143 5.48 19.85 -13.29
N ILE A 144 4.96 21.07 -13.39
CA ILE A 144 3.54 21.35 -13.38
C ILE A 144 3.12 21.92 -14.75
N GLN A 145 2.04 21.40 -15.31
CA GLN A 145 1.29 22.08 -16.35
C GLN A 145 0.20 22.95 -15.69
N PRO A 146 0.32 24.29 -15.73
CA PRO A 146 -0.60 25.19 -15.03
C PRO A 146 -1.91 25.35 -15.81
N ASN A 147 -3.05 25.13 -15.18
CA ASN A 147 -4.39 25.51 -15.69
C ASN A 147 -4.73 25.08 -17.14
N ASP A 148 -4.22 23.93 -17.61
CA ASP A 148 -4.29 23.47 -19.02
C ASP A 148 -3.63 24.43 -20.05
N GLU A 149 -2.73 25.31 -19.59
CA GLU A 149 -1.95 26.18 -20.45
C GLU A 149 -0.89 25.38 -21.24
N ASN A 150 -0.51 25.88 -22.41
CA ASN A 150 0.54 25.26 -23.25
C ASN A 150 1.95 25.67 -22.77
N ARG A 151 2.21 25.54 -21.47
CA ARG A 151 3.53 25.74 -20.85
C ARG A 151 3.74 24.75 -19.73
N LEU A 152 5.00 24.56 -19.37
CA LEU A 152 5.39 23.77 -18.21
C LEU A 152 6.14 24.67 -17.23
N VAL A 153 6.06 24.32 -15.95
CA VAL A 153 6.68 25.06 -14.86
C VAL A 153 7.43 24.06 -13.99
N TYR A 154 8.67 24.37 -13.66
CA TYR A 154 9.41 23.65 -12.64
C TYR A 154 9.14 24.28 -11.27
N PHE A 155 8.70 23.49 -10.31
CA PHE A 155 8.57 23.86 -8.92
C PHE A 155 9.73 23.22 -8.15
N ASP A 156 10.53 24.03 -7.49
CA ASP A 156 11.73 23.58 -6.77
C ASP A 156 11.47 23.31 -5.26
N GLY A 157 10.22 23.45 -4.82
CA GLY A 157 9.80 23.37 -3.42
C GLY A 157 9.51 24.72 -2.78
N GLN A 158 10.00 25.83 -3.35
CA GLN A 158 9.82 27.20 -2.83
C GLN A 158 9.34 28.19 -3.89
N GLN A 159 9.78 28.04 -5.14
CA GLN A 159 9.51 28.92 -6.25
C GLN A 159 9.09 28.16 -7.50
N SER A 160 8.46 28.89 -8.42
CA SER A 160 8.01 28.38 -9.71
C SER A 160 8.81 29.03 -10.86
N HIS A 161 9.45 28.20 -11.67
CA HIS A 161 10.25 28.62 -12.82
C HIS A 161 9.56 28.22 -14.12
N ASN A 162 9.25 29.20 -14.97
CA ASN A 162 8.66 28.93 -16.28
C ASN A 162 9.65 28.21 -17.18
N LEU A 163 9.24 27.05 -17.71
CA LEU A 163 9.98 26.32 -18.73
C LEU A 163 9.46 26.75 -20.10
N THR A 164 10.27 27.51 -20.84
CA THR A 164 9.91 28.08 -22.15
C THR A 164 10.29 27.18 -23.31
N HIS A 165 11.08 26.14 -23.06
CA HIS A 165 11.56 25.20 -24.09
C HIS A 165 11.42 23.74 -23.63
N PRO A 166 10.97 22.81 -24.49
CA PRO A 166 10.87 21.39 -24.14
C PRO A 166 12.21 20.79 -23.67
N ASP A 167 13.34 21.25 -24.22
CA ASP A 167 14.66 20.75 -23.82
C ASP A 167 15.00 21.03 -22.34
N GLN A 168 14.42 22.08 -21.74
CA GLN A 168 14.63 22.37 -20.31
C GLN A 168 13.99 21.30 -19.42
N VAL A 169 12.85 20.75 -19.84
CA VAL A 169 12.20 19.61 -19.17
C VAL A 169 13.10 18.39 -19.24
N THR A 170 13.64 18.10 -20.43
CA THR A 170 14.55 16.97 -20.65
C THR A 170 15.83 17.12 -19.80
N ALA A 171 16.41 18.32 -19.73
CA ALA A 171 17.59 18.58 -18.91
C ALA A 171 17.31 18.35 -17.41
N LEU A 172 16.18 18.84 -16.89
CA LEU A 172 15.77 18.63 -15.50
C LEU A 172 15.54 17.13 -15.20
N GLN A 173 14.90 16.42 -16.12
CA GLN A 173 14.69 14.98 -16.00
C GLN A 173 16.01 14.19 -16.03
N MET A 174 16.98 14.60 -16.86
CA MET A 174 18.31 13.99 -16.90
C MET A 174 19.07 14.21 -15.59
N VAL A 175 19.05 15.44 -15.05
CA VAL A 175 19.69 15.77 -13.77
C VAL A 175 19.05 14.98 -12.63
N ALA A 176 17.72 14.98 -12.53
CA ALA A 176 16.99 14.22 -11.51
C ALA A 176 17.37 12.73 -11.56
N LYS A 177 17.36 12.14 -12.76
CA LYS A 177 17.72 10.73 -12.98
C LYS A 177 19.15 10.42 -12.56
N GLN A 178 20.10 11.31 -12.86
CA GLN A 178 21.50 11.16 -12.44
C GLN A 178 21.67 11.26 -10.92
N CYS A 179 20.84 12.09 -10.28
CA CYS A 179 20.78 12.23 -8.82
C CYS A 179 19.95 11.13 -8.13
N GLY A 180 19.42 10.13 -8.86
CA GLY A 180 18.58 9.08 -8.30
C GLY A 180 17.18 9.54 -7.86
N LYS A 181 16.77 10.75 -8.24
CA LYS A 181 15.44 11.32 -7.97
C LYS A 181 14.58 11.24 -9.22
N THR A 182 13.27 11.06 -9.07
CA THR A 182 12.32 11.10 -10.19
C THR A 182 11.53 12.39 -10.10
N LEU A 183 11.57 13.22 -11.15
CA LEU A 183 10.86 14.49 -11.17
C LEU A 183 9.45 14.27 -11.77
N PRO A 184 8.37 14.29 -10.95
CA PRO A 184 7.02 14.01 -11.43
C PRO A 184 6.52 15.13 -12.33
N VAL A 185 5.81 14.77 -13.41
CA VAL A 185 5.16 15.72 -14.33
C VAL A 185 3.65 15.53 -14.25
N PHE A 186 2.91 16.57 -13.85
CA PHE A 186 1.44 16.49 -13.76
C PHE A 186 0.75 17.83 -14.06
N LYS A 187 -0.57 17.76 -14.31
CA LYS A 187 -1.39 18.95 -14.53
C LYS A 187 -1.94 19.47 -13.21
N LEU A 188 -1.78 20.77 -12.95
CA LEU A 188 -2.32 21.42 -11.76
C LEU A 188 -3.31 22.51 -12.17
N GLY A 189 -4.58 22.24 -11.95
CA GLY A 189 -5.67 23.14 -12.31
C GLY A 189 -6.25 22.88 -13.69
N SER A 190 -7.33 23.61 -13.97
CA SER A 190 -7.98 23.68 -15.27
C SER A 190 -8.53 25.11 -15.46
N ALA A 191 -9.00 25.44 -16.66
CA ALA A 191 -9.61 26.75 -16.94
C ALA A 191 -10.76 27.14 -15.98
N LYS A 192 -11.44 26.16 -15.34
CA LYS A 192 -12.52 26.39 -14.38
C LYS A 192 -12.07 26.35 -12.91
N ALA A 193 -10.89 25.83 -12.64
CA ALA A 193 -10.35 25.67 -11.29
C ALA A 193 -8.85 25.99 -11.31
N PRO A 194 -8.46 27.26 -11.17
CA PRO A 194 -7.09 27.70 -11.36
C PRO A 194 -6.21 27.40 -10.13
N TRP A 195 -6.03 26.12 -9.83
CA TRP A 195 -5.28 25.65 -8.66
C TRP A 195 -3.81 26.07 -8.70
N TYR A 196 -3.20 26.16 -9.89
CA TYR A 196 -1.84 26.70 -10.02
C TYR A 196 -1.75 28.18 -9.63
N THR A 197 -2.78 28.97 -9.95
CA THR A 197 -2.84 30.38 -9.54
C THR A 197 -2.97 30.50 -8.02
N ARG A 198 -3.67 29.57 -7.37
CA ARG A 198 -3.74 29.52 -5.89
C ARG A 198 -2.42 29.08 -5.27
N LEU A 199 -1.73 28.11 -5.87
CA LEU A 199 -0.41 27.68 -5.42
C LEU A 199 0.60 28.83 -5.48
N THR A 200 0.64 29.56 -6.60
CA THR A 200 1.54 30.72 -6.77
C THR A 200 1.26 31.85 -5.79
N GLN A 201 0.00 32.06 -5.38
CA GLN A 201 -0.36 33.00 -4.32
C GLN A 201 0.08 32.56 -2.92
N ALA A 202 0.15 31.25 -2.67
CA ALA A 202 0.51 30.70 -1.36
C ALA A 202 2.02 30.69 -1.10
N ILE A 203 2.83 30.67 -2.16
CA ILE A 203 4.30 30.67 -2.10
C ILE A 203 4.91 32.08 -2.27
N GLN A 204 4.07 33.12 -2.31
CA GLN A 204 4.45 34.51 -2.54
C GLN A 204 4.69 35.28 -1.24
#